data_AF-A0AAX4P032-F1
#
_entry.id   AF-A0AAX4P032-F1
#
_cell.length_a   1.000
_cell.length_b   1.000
_cell.length_c   1.000
_cell.angle_alpha   90.00
_cell.angle_beta   90.00
_cell.angle_gamma   90.00
#
_symmetry.space_group_name_H-M   'P 1'
#
loop_
_entity.id
_entity.type
_entity.pdbx_description
1 polymer ?
#
loop_
_entity_poly.entity_id
_entity_poly.type
_entity_poly.pdbx_seq_one_letter_code
_entity_poly.pdbx_strand_id
1 'polypeptide(L)'
;MMNTSVGGRRFPCGSKASARGGVRSTGTQRNNNNVFGERGLGFPGGAKMVSSCRRSNPQRSQAVAARSEGANSNKDDERERLTYAGAGVDIDAGAELVRRIQALSKGTGVDIGGFGGLFPIGGNRFLVAGTDGVGTKLKLAFEADKHDTIGVDLVAMSVNDIITLGATPLFFLDYFATSKLDVDRAEEVIKGIVDGCAGSDCVLLGGETAEMPGFYADGEYDLSGFAVGMVDQADVIDGKSCREGDKLVALPSSGVHSNGFSLARKVLEVSQLDLHAEAPFETTGRTVGEVLLEPTRLYVKDVMRVHKSLGLKIKGAVHVTGGGFYDNIPRCLPDGLGVAVNKGTWEVPPVFQWMQEVGNVAEDEMFRTFNMGVGFIMVMAPEDAEAACAACEGSSIIGEVKVGEGVEFH
;
A
#
# COMPACT_ATOMS: atom_id res chain seq x y z
N MET A 1 -54.48 19.32 18.77
CA MET A 1 -55.36 20.48 18.48
C MET A 1 -54.49 21.49 17.73
N MET A 2 -54.56 21.52 16.39
CA MET A 2 -55.20 22.58 15.56
C MET A 2 -54.58 23.96 15.81
N ASN A 3 -54.08 24.75 14.85
CA ASN A 3 -54.41 24.96 13.43
C ASN A 3 -53.27 25.83 12.80
N THR A 4 -52.71 25.51 11.62
CA THR A 4 -52.90 26.15 10.27
C THR A 4 -52.68 27.68 10.21
N SER A 5 -51.87 28.28 9.32
CA SER A 5 -51.88 28.38 7.84
C SER A 5 -50.63 29.19 7.39
N VAL A 6 -49.84 28.89 6.33
CA VAL A 6 -49.99 28.87 4.85
C VAL A 6 -50.16 30.24 4.16
N GLY A 7 -49.20 30.55 3.27
CA GLY A 7 -49.28 31.52 2.15
C GLY A 7 -47.89 32.11 1.83
N GLY A 8 -47.19 31.87 0.72
CA GLY A 8 -47.58 31.49 -0.64
C GLY A 8 -47.56 32.71 -1.56
N ARG A 9 -46.47 32.94 -2.32
CA ARG A 9 -46.50 33.72 -3.58
C ARG A 9 -45.54 33.11 -4.62
N ARG A 10 -46.06 33.06 -5.85
CA ARG A 10 -45.52 32.45 -7.08
C ARG A 10 -45.45 33.53 -8.18
N PHE A 11 -44.38 33.48 -9.00
CA PHE A 11 -44.26 33.79 -10.47
C PHE A 11 -44.59 35.20 -10.99
N PRO A 12 -44.13 35.65 -12.20
CA PRO A 12 -43.80 34.91 -13.46
C PRO A 12 -42.38 35.21 -14.04
N CYS A 13 -41.73 34.48 -14.97
CA CYS A 13 -42.02 33.82 -16.26
C CYS A 13 -42.07 34.74 -17.50
N GLY A 14 -41.20 34.44 -18.49
CA GLY A 14 -41.23 34.88 -19.90
C GLY A 14 -39.94 35.60 -20.35
N SER A 15 -39.29 35.38 -21.51
CA SER A 15 -39.57 34.53 -22.68
C SER A 15 -38.42 34.62 -23.71
N LYS A 16 -38.08 33.46 -24.34
CA LYS A 16 -37.67 33.14 -25.74
C LYS A 16 -37.04 34.19 -26.69
N ALA A 17 -35.96 33.80 -27.39
CA ALA A 17 -35.79 33.67 -28.88
C ALA A 17 -34.28 33.50 -29.22
N SER A 18 -33.81 32.40 -29.82
CA SER A 18 -33.77 32.04 -31.27
C SER A 18 -33.04 33.04 -32.19
N ALA A 19 -31.89 32.64 -32.76
CA ALA A 19 -31.63 32.72 -34.21
C ALA A 19 -30.34 31.96 -34.62
N ARG A 20 -30.39 31.39 -35.83
CA ARG A 20 -29.37 30.64 -36.56
C ARG A 20 -28.35 31.60 -37.21
N GLY A 21 -27.17 31.07 -37.56
CA GLY A 21 -26.31 31.67 -38.58
C GLY A 21 -25.06 30.85 -38.82
N GLY A 22 -25.04 30.03 -39.87
CA GLY A 22 -23.84 29.38 -40.38
C GLY A 22 -23.24 30.20 -41.52
N VAL A 23 -21.92 30.13 -41.67
CA VAL A 23 -21.20 30.49 -42.91
C VAL A 23 -19.98 29.57 -43.07
N ARG A 24 -19.88 28.95 -44.26
CA ARG A 24 -18.71 28.31 -44.85
C ARG A 24 -17.85 29.35 -45.57
N SER A 25 -16.53 29.18 -45.62
CA SER A 25 -15.65 29.48 -46.77
C SER A 25 -14.18 29.17 -46.41
N THR A 26 -13.56 28.09 -46.92
CA THR A 26 -12.71 27.97 -48.14
C THR A 26 -11.28 28.52 -48.05
N GLY A 27 -10.31 27.67 -48.45
CA GLY A 27 -8.97 28.01 -48.96
C GLY A 27 -7.90 28.21 -47.87
N THR A 28 -6.67 27.73 -47.96
CA THR A 28 -5.84 27.53 -49.16
C THR A 28 -4.61 26.67 -48.81
N GLN A 29 -4.18 25.80 -49.74
CA GLN A 29 -2.87 25.16 -49.76
C GLN A 29 -1.73 26.16 -49.98
N ARG A 30 -0.53 25.87 -49.42
CA ARG A 30 0.82 26.10 -49.98
C ARG A 30 1.83 25.39 -49.05
N ASN A 31 2.38 24.24 -49.45
CA ASN A 31 3.71 24.07 -50.07
C ASN A 31 4.82 24.96 -49.49
N ASN A 32 5.81 24.33 -48.84
CA ASN A 32 7.20 24.47 -49.26
C ASN A 32 8.09 23.33 -48.76
N ASN A 33 8.85 22.81 -49.72
CA ASN A 33 9.95 21.87 -49.59
C ASN A 33 11.07 22.43 -48.71
N ASN A 34 11.81 21.53 -48.04
CA ASN A 34 13.26 21.52 -48.22
C ASN A 34 13.85 20.12 -47.97
N VAL A 35 14.57 19.67 -49.00
CA VAL A 35 15.43 18.49 -49.10
C VAL A 35 16.87 18.92 -48.78
N PHE A 36 17.72 17.92 -48.52
CA PHE A 36 19.20 17.87 -48.42
C PHE A 36 19.70 17.59 -46.99
N GLY A 37 20.52 16.57 -46.74
CA GLY A 37 21.17 15.63 -47.65
C GLY A 37 21.98 14.58 -46.89
N GLU A 38 22.24 13.47 -47.58
CA GLU A 38 23.08 12.35 -47.17
C GLU A 38 24.54 12.77 -46.91
N ARG A 39 25.20 12.05 -45.99
CA ARG A 39 26.60 11.64 -46.12
C ARG A 39 26.91 10.49 -45.16
N GLY A 40 27.18 9.31 -45.73
CA GLY A 40 27.72 8.16 -45.02
C GLY A 40 29.25 8.18 -44.94
N LEU A 41 29.80 7.37 -44.03
CA LEU A 41 31.16 6.81 -44.06
C LEU A 41 31.16 5.54 -43.19
N GLY A 42 31.76 4.45 -43.67
CA GLY A 42 31.83 3.15 -42.99
C GLY A 42 33.27 2.64 -42.76
N PHE A 43 33.40 1.82 -41.68
CA PHE A 43 34.27 0.64 -41.43
C PHE A 43 35.83 0.75 -41.49
N PRO A 44 36.66 -0.22 -40.99
CA PRO A 44 36.39 -1.61 -40.51
C PRO A 44 37.20 -2.19 -39.28
N GLY A 45 36.81 -3.41 -38.83
CA GLY A 45 37.66 -4.52 -38.29
C GLY A 45 38.04 -4.53 -36.79
N GLY A 46 38.22 -5.62 -36.03
CA GLY A 46 38.21 -7.09 -36.23
C GLY A 46 39.18 -7.80 -35.26
N ALA A 47 38.82 -9.04 -34.80
CA ALA A 47 39.65 -10.10 -34.17
C ALA A 47 39.91 -10.05 -32.64
N LYS A 48 40.09 -11.15 -31.87
CA LYS A 48 39.84 -12.62 -31.92
C LYS A 48 40.18 -13.19 -30.52
N MET A 49 39.54 -14.29 -30.12
CA MET A 49 39.95 -15.20 -29.03
C MET A 49 41.34 -15.82 -29.25
N VAL A 50 42.08 -16.09 -28.16
CA VAL A 50 43.02 -17.23 -28.07
C VAL A 50 43.04 -17.84 -26.66
N SER A 51 42.91 -19.17 -26.67
CA SER A 51 43.00 -20.16 -25.59
C SER A 51 44.43 -20.42 -25.09
N SER A 52 44.57 -20.94 -23.87
CA SER A 52 45.56 -22.01 -23.62
C SER A 52 45.20 -22.91 -22.43
N CYS A 53 44.92 -24.18 -22.74
CA CYS A 53 44.99 -25.31 -21.82
C CYS A 53 46.40 -25.46 -21.21
N ARG A 54 46.48 -26.05 -20.00
CA ARG A 54 47.42 -27.14 -19.71
C ARG A 54 46.81 -28.14 -18.73
N ARG A 55 46.86 -29.40 -19.15
CA ARG A 55 46.50 -30.63 -18.42
C ARG A 55 47.63 -31.02 -17.46
N SER A 56 47.30 -31.67 -16.34
CA SER A 56 47.85 -32.99 -15.95
C SER A 56 47.28 -33.49 -14.61
N ASN A 57 46.63 -34.65 -14.69
CA ASN A 57 46.22 -35.58 -13.61
C ASN A 57 47.42 -36.52 -13.27
N PRO A 58 47.32 -37.61 -12.47
CA PRO A 58 46.72 -37.89 -11.14
C PRO A 58 47.77 -38.48 -10.15
N GLN A 59 47.40 -38.76 -8.88
CA GLN A 59 47.47 -40.09 -8.22
C GLN A 59 47.54 -40.10 -6.67
N ARG A 60 46.66 -40.96 -6.12
CA ARG A 60 46.80 -41.91 -4.99
C ARG A 60 47.16 -41.43 -3.56
N SER A 61 46.12 -41.50 -2.73
CA SER A 61 45.95 -42.37 -1.54
C SER A 61 47.14 -42.62 -0.60
N GLN A 62 46.97 -42.25 0.66
CA GLN A 62 47.29 -43.09 1.83
C GLN A 62 46.45 -42.67 3.03
N ALA A 63 45.82 -43.65 3.68
CA ALA A 63 45.07 -43.53 4.91
C ALA A 63 45.96 -43.91 6.09
N VAL A 64 45.94 -43.15 7.20
CA VAL A 64 46.31 -43.67 8.54
C VAL A 64 45.54 -42.94 9.64
N ALA A 65 44.82 -43.77 10.42
CA ALA A 65 44.47 -43.69 11.84
C ALA A 65 43.63 -42.52 12.40
N ALA A 66 42.46 -42.93 12.88
CA ALA A 66 41.60 -42.23 13.82
C ALA A 66 42.30 -41.94 15.16
N ARG A 67 42.06 -40.72 15.67
CA ARG A 67 41.92 -40.45 17.10
C ARG A 67 40.65 -39.63 17.28
N SER A 68 39.71 -40.25 17.98
CA SER A 68 38.47 -39.65 18.47
C SER A 68 38.80 -38.69 19.62
N GLU A 69 38.38 -37.43 19.50
CA GLU A 69 38.00 -36.58 20.63
C GLU A 69 37.48 -35.25 20.09
N GLY A 70 36.30 -34.83 20.55
CA GLY A 70 35.92 -33.42 20.54
C GLY A 70 34.74 -33.03 19.64
N ALA A 71 33.75 -32.42 20.30
CA ALA A 71 32.73 -31.53 19.78
C ALA A 71 31.58 -32.14 18.98
N ASN A 72 30.53 -32.48 19.73
CA ASN A 72 29.15 -32.37 19.28
C ASN A 72 28.92 -30.93 18.78
N SER A 73 29.08 -30.70 17.48
CA SER A 73 28.62 -29.48 16.83
C SER A 73 27.24 -29.78 16.29
N ASN A 74 26.22 -29.25 16.96
CA ASN A 74 24.96 -28.94 16.30
C ASN A 74 25.34 -28.09 15.09
N LYS A 75 25.33 -28.70 13.90
CA LYS A 75 25.13 -27.96 12.66
C LYS A 75 23.65 -27.62 12.64
N ASP A 76 23.27 -26.65 13.44
CA ASP A 76 22.04 -25.93 13.20
C ASP A 76 22.18 -25.33 11.79
N ASP A 77 21.13 -25.54 11.01
CA ASP A 77 20.97 -25.16 9.62
C ASP A 77 21.29 -23.66 9.45
N GLU A 78 22.53 -23.32 9.08
CA GLU A 78 22.96 -21.94 8.76
C GLU A 78 22.35 -21.48 7.43
N ARG A 79 21.02 -21.52 7.31
CA ARG A 79 20.32 -20.76 6.28
C ARG A 79 20.34 -19.30 6.68
N GLU A 80 20.92 -18.48 5.82
CA GLU A 80 20.96 -17.03 5.96
C GLU A 80 19.55 -16.50 6.27
N ARG A 81 19.40 -15.77 7.39
CA ARG A 81 18.12 -15.18 7.79
C ARG A 81 17.84 -13.98 6.89
N LEU A 82 16.69 -13.98 6.22
CA LEU A 82 16.27 -12.86 5.41
C LEU A 82 15.69 -11.74 6.27
N THR A 83 15.99 -10.50 5.90
CA THR A 83 15.42 -9.27 6.47
C THR A 83 14.94 -8.36 5.35
N TYR A 84 14.03 -7.45 5.64
CA TYR A 84 13.52 -6.48 4.68
C TYR A 84 14.61 -5.50 4.21
N ALA A 85 15.52 -5.14 5.13
CA ALA A 85 16.75 -4.42 4.80
C ALA A 85 17.67 -5.21 3.87
N GLY A 86 17.84 -6.51 4.11
CA GLY A 86 18.58 -7.42 3.22
C GLY A 86 17.94 -7.56 1.84
N ALA A 87 16.62 -7.35 1.73
CA ALA A 87 15.88 -7.28 0.47
C ALA A 87 15.96 -5.90 -0.22
N GLY A 88 16.75 -4.96 0.31
CA GLY A 88 17.06 -3.68 -0.31
C GLY A 88 16.16 -2.50 0.11
N VAL A 89 15.39 -2.62 1.20
CA VAL A 89 14.52 -1.54 1.70
C VAL A 89 14.98 -1.04 3.06
N ASP A 90 15.31 0.24 3.16
CA ASP A 90 15.77 0.88 4.39
C ASP A 90 14.65 1.73 5.02
N ILE A 91 13.94 1.13 5.99
CA ILE A 91 12.87 1.81 6.73
C ILE A 91 13.42 2.96 7.59
N ASP A 92 14.63 2.80 8.15
CA ASP A 92 15.24 3.77 9.05
C ASP A 92 15.66 5.04 8.30
N ALA A 93 16.15 4.89 7.06
CA ALA A 93 16.40 6.02 6.16
C ALA A 93 15.11 6.78 5.82
N GLY A 94 13.99 6.08 5.62
CA GLY A 94 12.68 6.69 5.43
C GLY A 94 12.25 7.52 6.64
N ALA A 95 12.33 6.93 7.84
CA ALA A 95 12.02 7.63 9.09
C ALA A 95 12.92 8.87 9.30
N GLU A 96 14.20 8.78 8.97
CA GLU A 96 15.13 9.90 9.04
C GLU A 96 14.77 11.03 8.06
N LEU A 97 14.37 10.70 6.83
CA LEU A 97 13.90 11.71 5.88
C LEU A 97 12.66 12.45 6.40
N VAL A 98 11.69 11.72 6.98
CA VAL A 98 10.49 12.32 7.59
C VAL A 98 10.89 13.29 8.71
N ARG A 99 11.81 12.91 9.61
CA ARG A 99 12.31 13.80 10.67
C ARG A 99 12.93 15.09 10.12
N ARG A 100 13.68 14.99 9.02
CA ARG A 100 14.27 16.18 8.36
C ARG A 100 13.21 17.07 7.72
N ILE A 101 12.23 16.48 7.03
CA ILE A 101 11.12 17.23 6.41
C ILE A 101 10.25 17.93 7.48
N GLN A 102 9.99 17.25 8.61
CA GLN A 102 9.34 17.86 9.77
C GLN A 102 10.07 19.12 10.23
N ALA A 103 11.40 19.06 10.35
CA ALA A 103 12.18 20.23 10.74
C ALA A 103 12.08 21.38 9.73
N LEU A 104 11.98 21.08 8.43
CA LEU A 104 11.82 22.09 7.36
C LEU A 104 10.41 22.69 7.29
N SER A 105 9.38 21.92 7.66
CA SER A 105 7.98 22.35 7.61
C SER A 105 7.50 23.05 8.89
N LYS A 106 8.33 23.07 9.95
CA LYS A 106 8.04 23.86 11.16
C LYS A 106 7.72 25.32 10.81
N GLY A 107 6.53 25.78 11.23
CA GLY A 107 6.05 27.14 10.98
C GLY A 107 5.21 27.31 9.71
N THR A 108 5.05 26.26 8.89
CA THR A 108 4.16 26.30 7.70
C THR A 108 2.69 26.03 8.03
N GLY A 109 2.39 25.60 9.27
CA GLY A 109 1.04 25.23 9.69
C GLY A 109 0.61 23.83 9.24
N VAL A 110 1.50 23.07 8.62
CA VAL A 110 1.31 21.67 8.23
C VAL A 110 2.13 20.78 9.15
N ASP A 111 1.49 19.79 9.76
CA ASP A 111 2.18 18.72 10.47
C ASP A 111 2.48 17.59 9.48
N ILE A 112 3.75 17.27 9.29
CA ILE A 112 4.20 16.25 8.33
C ILE A 112 4.62 15.03 9.13
N GLY A 113 4.13 13.83 8.80
CA GLY A 113 4.53 12.59 9.48
C GLY A 113 3.41 11.55 9.59
N GLY A 114 2.15 12.00 9.53
CA GLY A 114 1.01 11.15 9.18
C GLY A 114 0.87 11.04 7.65
N PHE A 115 0.35 9.92 7.16
CA PHE A 115 0.13 9.70 5.72
C PHE A 115 -1.04 10.53 5.15
N GLY A 116 -1.81 11.22 6.00
CA GLY A 116 -2.84 12.19 5.62
C GLY A 116 -2.56 13.59 6.18
N GLY A 117 -2.73 14.62 5.35
CA GLY A 117 -2.58 16.03 5.74
C GLY A 117 -3.93 16.74 5.89
N LEU A 118 -4.12 17.50 6.99
CA LEU A 118 -5.31 18.30 7.25
C LEU A 118 -5.17 19.73 6.69
N PHE A 119 -6.12 20.16 5.88
CA PHE A 119 -6.17 21.53 5.33
C PHE A 119 -7.51 22.21 5.67
N PRO A 120 -7.53 23.32 6.43
CA PRO A 120 -8.76 23.99 6.83
C PRO A 120 -9.44 24.69 5.66
N ILE A 121 -10.73 24.44 5.46
CA ILE A 121 -11.53 25.06 4.38
C ILE A 121 -12.63 26.01 4.90
N GLY A 122 -12.62 26.29 6.21
CA GLY A 122 -13.65 27.07 6.89
C GLY A 122 -14.87 26.22 7.28
N GLY A 123 -15.80 26.81 8.03
CA GLY A 123 -17.02 26.11 8.48
C GLY A 123 -16.76 24.91 9.40
N ASN A 124 -15.67 24.93 10.18
CA ASN A 124 -15.23 23.84 11.07
C ASN A 124 -14.99 22.52 10.33
N ARG A 125 -14.41 22.58 9.12
CA ARG A 125 -14.08 21.42 8.28
C ARG A 125 -12.64 21.46 7.80
N PHE A 126 -12.09 20.27 7.61
CA PHE A 126 -10.83 20.05 6.95
C PHE A 126 -11.02 19.22 5.69
N LEU A 127 -10.27 19.55 4.64
CA LEU A 127 -9.91 18.56 3.63
C LEU A 127 -8.77 17.71 4.19
N VAL A 128 -8.82 16.43 3.85
CA VAL A 128 -7.75 15.48 4.16
C VAL A 128 -7.22 14.96 2.84
N ALA A 129 -5.93 15.06 2.61
CA ALA A 129 -5.30 14.54 1.40
C ALA A 129 -4.18 13.56 1.75
N GLY A 130 -4.09 12.48 0.99
CA GLY A 130 -3.03 11.48 1.08
C GLY A 130 -2.55 11.10 -0.32
N THR A 131 -1.30 10.65 -0.42
CA THR A 131 -0.73 10.13 -1.65
C THR A 131 0.10 8.91 -1.35
N ASP A 132 -0.02 7.89 -2.20
CA ASP A 132 0.77 6.67 -2.07
C ASP A 132 0.94 5.98 -3.44
N GLY A 133 1.90 5.07 -3.51
CA GLY A 133 2.08 4.14 -4.63
C GLY A 133 1.71 2.71 -4.23
N VAL A 134 1.81 1.80 -5.19
CA VAL A 134 1.65 0.35 -4.93
C VAL A 134 2.95 -0.27 -4.39
N GLY A 135 4.10 0.22 -4.84
CA GLY A 135 5.40 -0.31 -4.48
C GLY A 135 5.75 -1.62 -5.17
N THR A 136 6.61 -2.43 -4.54
CA THR A 136 7.24 -3.59 -5.20
C THR A 136 6.30 -4.76 -5.50
N LYS A 137 5.02 -4.70 -5.07
CA LYS A 137 3.96 -5.63 -5.53
C LYS A 137 3.79 -5.60 -7.04
N LEU A 138 4.03 -4.45 -7.68
CA LEU A 138 4.01 -4.29 -9.14
C LEU A 138 4.90 -5.30 -9.86
N LYS A 139 6.04 -5.67 -9.28
CA LYS A 139 6.96 -6.64 -9.89
C LYS A 139 6.34 -8.03 -10.01
N LEU A 140 5.54 -8.46 -9.01
CA LEU A 140 4.80 -9.71 -9.10
C LEU A 140 3.61 -9.61 -10.06
N ALA A 141 2.95 -8.45 -10.14
CA ALA A 141 1.90 -8.21 -11.12
C ALA A 141 2.42 -8.34 -12.56
N PHE A 142 3.63 -7.84 -12.84
CA PHE A 142 4.27 -8.00 -14.15
C PHE A 142 4.66 -9.44 -14.45
N GLU A 143 5.22 -10.14 -13.46
CA GLU A 143 5.66 -11.53 -13.61
C GLU A 143 4.48 -12.49 -13.83
N ALA A 144 3.36 -12.25 -13.14
CA ALA A 144 2.13 -13.04 -13.29
C ALA A 144 1.23 -12.59 -14.45
N ASP A 145 1.58 -11.49 -15.14
CA ASP A 145 0.76 -10.82 -16.16
C ASP A 145 -0.68 -10.56 -15.68
N LYS A 146 -0.82 -10.02 -14.46
CA LYS A 146 -2.10 -9.74 -13.81
C LYS A 146 -2.16 -8.31 -13.30
N HIS A 147 -2.98 -7.48 -13.95
CA HIS A 147 -3.00 -6.03 -13.70
C HIS A 147 -4.37 -5.49 -13.24
N ASP A 148 -5.41 -6.32 -13.32
CA ASP A 148 -6.81 -5.94 -13.08
C ASP A 148 -7.14 -5.62 -11.61
N THR A 149 -6.31 -6.05 -10.65
CA THR A 149 -6.51 -5.79 -9.22
C THR A 149 -5.56 -4.74 -8.64
N ILE A 150 -4.47 -4.41 -9.32
CA ILE A 150 -3.42 -3.54 -8.76
C ILE A 150 -3.89 -2.09 -8.55
N GLY A 151 -4.89 -1.67 -9.33
CA GLY A 151 -5.53 -0.37 -9.14
C GLY A 151 -6.32 -0.29 -7.84
N VAL A 152 -6.85 -1.42 -7.34
CA VAL A 152 -7.51 -1.48 -6.03
C VAL A 152 -6.48 -1.27 -4.93
N ASP A 153 -5.29 -1.88 -5.04
CA ASP A 153 -4.19 -1.64 -4.11
C ASP A 153 -3.80 -0.16 -4.06
N LEU A 154 -3.66 0.49 -5.22
CA LEU A 154 -3.32 1.91 -5.31
C LEU A 154 -4.34 2.78 -4.55
N VAL A 155 -5.63 2.52 -4.78
CA VAL A 155 -6.70 3.26 -4.10
C VAL A 155 -6.69 2.97 -2.61
N ALA A 156 -6.61 1.70 -2.22
CA ALA A 156 -6.65 1.24 -0.84
C ALA A 156 -5.56 1.89 0.01
N MET A 157 -4.32 1.95 -0.51
CA MET A 157 -3.20 2.55 0.20
C MET A 157 -3.50 4.00 0.61
N SER A 158 -3.92 4.84 -0.33
CA SER A 158 -4.19 6.25 -0.05
C SER A 158 -5.50 6.47 0.73
N VAL A 159 -6.58 5.74 0.43
CA VAL A 159 -7.88 5.97 1.11
C VAL A 159 -7.88 5.45 2.54
N ASN A 160 -7.22 4.31 2.81
CA ASN A 160 -7.11 3.77 4.16
C ASN A 160 -6.30 4.71 5.07
N ASP A 161 -5.34 5.46 4.51
CA ASP A 161 -4.58 6.46 5.28
C ASP A 161 -5.43 7.67 5.66
N ILE A 162 -6.22 8.24 4.74
CA ILE A 162 -7.01 9.44 5.07
C ILE A 162 -8.15 9.13 6.04
N ILE A 163 -8.70 7.90 6.04
CA ILE A 163 -9.75 7.52 7.01
C ILE A 163 -9.19 7.34 8.42
N THR A 164 -7.87 7.20 8.62
CA THR A 164 -7.27 7.21 9.97
C THR A 164 -7.50 8.53 10.70
N LEU A 165 -7.78 9.61 9.96
CA LEU A 165 -8.11 10.93 10.48
C LEU A 165 -9.63 11.17 10.58
N GLY A 166 -10.45 10.16 10.33
CA GLY A 166 -11.91 10.25 10.34
C GLY A 166 -12.52 10.82 9.06
N ALA A 167 -11.72 10.99 8.00
CA ALA A 167 -12.18 11.55 6.73
C ALA A 167 -13.18 10.64 6.02
N THR A 168 -14.21 11.23 5.42
CA THR A 168 -15.00 10.57 4.38
C THR A 168 -14.32 10.85 3.03
N PRO A 169 -13.88 9.82 2.29
CA PRO A 169 -13.32 10.00 0.95
C PRO A 169 -14.29 10.72 0.01
N LEU A 170 -13.79 11.63 -0.82
CA LEU A 170 -14.57 12.38 -1.81
C LEU A 170 -14.20 11.96 -3.22
N PHE A 171 -12.91 12.07 -3.55
CA PHE A 171 -12.42 11.76 -4.88
C PHE A 171 -10.98 11.26 -4.86
N PHE A 172 -10.59 10.65 -5.97
CA PHE A 172 -9.27 10.08 -6.23
C PHE A 172 -8.70 10.63 -7.53
N LEU A 173 -7.37 10.77 -7.60
CA LEU A 173 -6.63 10.96 -8.85
C LEU A 173 -5.51 9.95 -8.97
N ASP A 174 -5.12 9.62 -10.19
CA ASP A 174 -4.00 8.72 -10.48
C ASP A 174 -2.97 9.34 -11.44
N TYR A 175 -1.74 8.85 -11.34
CA TYR A 175 -0.65 9.11 -12.27
C TYR A 175 -0.06 7.77 -12.69
N PHE A 176 -0.16 7.44 -13.97
CA PHE A 176 0.35 6.23 -14.59
C PHE A 176 1.60 6.55 -15.41
N ALA A 177 2.74 5.94 -15.08
CA ALA A 177 3.99 6.13 -15.80
C ALA A 177 4.50 4.80 -16.37
N THR A 178 4.96 4.78 -17.62
CA THR A 178 5.50 3.56 -18.24
C THR A 178 6.57 3.88 -19.30
N SER A 179 7.32 2.87 -19.74
CA SER A 179 8.26 3.02 -20.88
C SER A 179 7.50 3.30 -22.18
N LYS A 180 6.48 2.48 -22.44
CA LYS A 180 5.61 2.53 -23.61
C LYS A 180 4.23 2.06 -23.21
N LEU A 181 3.20 2.81 -23.61
CA LEU A 181 1.82 2.53 -23.26
C LEU A 181 1.32 1.29 -24.00
N ASP A 182 0.95 0.29 -23.21
CA ASP A 182 0.08 -0.81 -23.61
C ASP A 182 -1.34 -0.48 -23.14
N VAL A 183 -2.25 -0.27 -24.10
CA VAL A 183 -3.60 0.23 -23.82
C VAL A 183 -4.44 -0.80 -23.09
N ASP A 184 -4.31 -2.08 -23.43
CA ASP A 184 -5.12 -3.15 -22.84
C ASP A 184 -4.71 -3.35 -21.36
N ARG A 185 -3.40 -3.36 -21.11
CA ARG A 185 -2.86 -3.41 -19.74
C ARG A 185 -3.23 -2.16 -18.92
N ALA A 186 -3.16 -0.97 -19.52
CA ALA A 186 -3.58 0.25 -18.84
C ALA A 186 -5.07 0.22 -18.50
N GLU A 187 -5.93 -0.28 -19.39
CA GLU A 187 -7.36 -0.44 -19.13
C GLU A 187 -7.63 -1.35 -17.93
N GLU A 188 -6.91 -2.47 -17.80
CA GLU A 188 -7.01 -3.35 -16.63
C GLU A 188 -6.66 -2.63 -15.32
N VAL A 189 -5.56 -1.87 -15.31
CA VAL A 189 -5.15 -1.10 -14.13
C VAL A 189 -6.20 -0.05 -13.78
N ILE A 190 -6.65 0.75 -14.75
CA ILE A 190 -7.65 1.79 -14.54
C ILE A 190 -8.98 1.18 -14.06
N LYS A 191 -9.38 0.02 -14.58
CA LYS A 191 -10.55 -0.72 -14.08
C LYS A 191 -10.40 -1.03 -12.59
N GLY A 192 -9.24 -1.53 -12.15
CA GLY A 192 -8.95 -1.75 -10.73
C GLY A 192 -9.05 -0.46 -9.90
N ILE A 193 -8.59 0.69 -10.43
CA ILE A 193 -8.73 2.00 -9.75
C ILE A 193 -10.20 2.38 -9.63
N VAL A 194 -10.98 2.22 -10.69
CA VAL A 194 -12.43 2.50 -10.69
C VAL A 194 -13.16 1.61 -9.67
N ASP A 195 -12.84 0.32 -9.63
CA ASP A 195 -13.42 -0.63 -8.68
C ASP A 195 -13.02 -0.27 -7.23
N GLY A 196 -11.76 0.14 -7.02
CA GLY A 196 -11.27 0.63 -5.73
C GLY A 196 -11.99 1.88 -5.25
N CYS A 197 -12.22 2.85 -6.15
CA CYS A 197 -12.96 4.08 -5.86
C CYS A 197 -14.41 3.77 -5.48
N ALA A 198 -15.08 2.91 -6.26
CA ALA A 198 -16.44 2.46 -5.99
C ALA A 198 -16.55 1.69 -4.66
N GLY A 199 -15.55 0.87 -4.33
CA GLY A 199 -15.45 0.18 -3.05
C GLY A 199 -15.29 1.13 -1.85
N SER A 200 -14.71 2.31 -2.09
CA SER A 200 -14.39 3.35 -1.10
C SER A 200 -15.40 4.49 -1.05
N ASP A 201 -16.51 4.38 -1.79
CA ASP A 201 -17.53 5.42 -1.94
C ASP A 201 -16.95 6.79 -2.38
N CYS A 202 -15.89 6.78 -3.20
CA CYS A 202 -15.30 7.99 -3.79
C CYS A 202 -15.32 7.95 -5.33
N VAL A 203 -15.08 9.11 -5.95
CA VAL A 203 -15.11 9.26 -7.41
C VAL A 203 -13.69 9.32 -7.96
N LEU A 204 -13.38 8.55 -9.01
CA LEU A 204 -12.20 8.82 -9.82
C LEU A 204 -12.40 10.13 -10.59
N LEU A 205 -11.74 11.20 -10.15
CA LEU A 205 -11.95 12.55 -10.69
C LEU A 205 -11.19 12.78 -11.99
N GLY A 206 -10.04 12.14 -12.14
CA GLY A 206 -9.19 12.21 -13.31
C GLY A 206 -7.80 11.65 -13.01
N GLY A 207 -6.95 11.61 -14.03
CA GLY A 207 -5.59 11.12 -13.91
C GLY A 207 -4.72 11.60 -15.06
N GLU A 208 -3.46 11.18 -15.06
CA GLU A 208 -2.48 11.50 -16.09
C GLU A 208 -1.72 10.24 -16.51
N THR A 209 -1.33 10.15 -17.78
CA THR A 209 -0.60 9.01 -18.33
C THR A 209 0.66 9.48 -19.06
N ALA A 210 1.82 9.01 -18.62
CA ALA A 210 3.13 9.43 -19.13
C ALA A 210 3.93 8.26 -19.71
N GLU A 211 4.31 8.39 -20.99
CA GLU A 211 5.29 7.51 -21.64
C GLU A 211 6.69 8.10 -21.53
N MET A 212 7.60 7.37 -20.88
CA MET A 212 8.98 7.79 -20.58
C MET A 212 9.98 6.68 -20.96
N PRO A 213 10.18 6.43 -22.27
CA PRO A 213 11.11 5.41 -22.74
C PRO A 213 12.55 5.72 -22.29
N GLY A 214 13.25 4.70 -21.82
CA GLY A 214 14.61 4.82 -21.28
C GLY A 214 14.67 5.24 -19.80
N PHE A 215 13.53 5.57 -19.18
CA PHE A 215 13.42 5.71 -17.73
C PHE A 215 12.90 4.43 -17.10
N TYR A 216 11.75 3.94 -17.58
CA TYR A 216 11.18 2.66 -17.16
C TYR A 216 11.67 1.52 -18.06
N ALA A 217 11.76 0.32 -17.49
CA ALA A 217 11.99 -0.89 -18.27
C ALA A 217 10.76 -1.23 -19.13
N ASP A 218 11.00 -1.91 -20.25
CA ASP A 218 9.91 -2.30 -21.16
C ASP A 218 8.93 -3.25 -20.46
N GLY A 219 7.64 -2.98 -20.62
CA GLY A 219 6.56 -3.73 -19.98
C GLY A 219 6.31 -3.35 -18.51
N GLU A 220 7.14 -2.49 -17.92
CA GLU A 220 6.93 -2.02 -16.54
C GLU A 220 6.22 -0.67 -16.50
N TYR A 221 5.44 -0.48 -15.44
CA TYR A 221 4.79 0.80 -15.14
C TYR A 221 4.91 1.11 -13.64
N ASP A 222 4.68 2.37 -13.29
CA ASP A 222 4.59 2.83 -11.92
C ASP A 222 3.32 3.65 -11.75
N LEU A 223 2.78 3.62 -10.53
CA LEU A 223 1.49 4.19 -10.20
C LEU A 223 1.63 5.08 -8.96
N SER A 224 1.05 6.28 -9.03
CA SER A 224 0.85 7.14 -7.88
C SER A 224 -0.61 7.53 -7.77
N GLY A 225 -1.14 7.44 -6.56
CA GLY A 225 -2.53 7.71 -6.22
C GLY A 225 -2.63 8.93 -5.32
N PHE A 226 -3.75 9.63 -5.41
CA PHE A 226 -4.03 10.82 -4.62
C PHE A 226 -5.47 10.76 -4.14
N ALA A 227 -5.68 10.52 -2.85
CA ALA A 227 -7.00 10.53 -2.24
C ALA A 227 -7.27 11.86 -1.57
N VAL A 228 -8.46 12.42 -1.77
CA VAL A 228 -8.96 13.58 -1.05
C VAL A 228 -10.28 13.23 -0.37
N GLY A 229 -10.36 13.50 0.93
CA GLY A 229 -11.54 13.36 1.76
C GLY A 229 -11.84 14.64 2.54
N MET A 230 -12.88 14.57 3.36
CA MET A 230 -13.28 15.67 4.24
C MET A 230 -13.70 15.16 5.61
N VAL A 231 -13.41 15.95 6.64
CA VAL A 231 -13.80 15.66 8.02
C VAL A 231 -14.26 16.95 8.72
N ASP A 232 -15.30 16.84 9.53
CA ASP A 232 -15.68 17.91 10.44
C ASP A 232 -14.64 17.97 11.59
N GLN A 233 -14.25 19.17 12.02
CA GLN A 233 -13.20 19.35 13.04
C GLN A 233 -13.47 18.62 14.35
N ALA A 234 -14.75 18.45 14.72
CA ALA A 234 -15.16 17.73 15.93
C ALA A 234 -14.98 16.21 15.83
N ASP A 235 -14.88 15.69 14.61
CA ASP A 235 -14.83 14.25 14.30
C ASP A 235 -13.42 13.79 13.91
N VAL A 236 -12.42 14.69 13.97
CA VAL A 236 -11.03 14.35 13.69
C VAL A 236 -10.55 13.31 14.70
N ILE A 237 -10.03 12.20 14.18
CA ILE A 237 -9.36 11.15 14.96
C ILE A 237 -7.89 11.55 15.06
N ASP A 238 -7.42 11.86 16.28
CA ASP A 238 -6.08 12.41 16.50
C ASP A 238 -5.29 11.73 17.62
N GLY A 239 -5.82 10.65 18.22
CA GLY A 239 -5.15 9.91 19.27
C GLY A 239 -5.11 10.59 20.63
N LYS A 240 -5.36 11.90 20.73
CA LYS A 240 -5.12 12.68 21.96
C LYS A 240 -5.96 12.25 23.15
N SER A 241 -7.09 11.59 22.90
CA SER A 241 -7.99 11.08 23.93
C SER A 241 -7.77 9.60 24.29
N CYS A 242 -6.76 8.96 23.68
CA CYS A 242 -6.31 7.62 24.06
C CYS A 242 -5.77 7.64 25.49
N ARG A 243 -6.05 6.57 26.23
CA ARG A 243 -5.64 6.38 27.63
C ARG A 243 -5.37 4.91 27.90
N GLU A 244 -4.64 4.63 28.97
CA GLU A 244 -4.46 3.27 29.48
C GLU A 244 -5.81 2.53 29.60
N GLY A 245 -5.82 1.27 29.16
CA GLY A 245 -6.98 0.39 29.15
C GLY A 245 -7.86 0.49 27.90
N ASP A 246 -7.69 1.50 27.04
CA ASP A 246 -8.39 1.56 25.75
C ASP A 246 -8.05 0.33 24.89
N LYS A 247 -9.03 -0.16 24.13
CA LYS A 247 -8.93 -1.42 23.38
C LYS A 247 -8.50 -1.20 21.93
N LEU A 248 -7.70 -2.13 21.42
CA LEU A 248 -7.35 -2.22 20.00
C LEU A 248 -8.34 -3.16 19.32
N VAL A 249 -9.23 -2.63 18.50
CA VAL A 249 -10.12 -3.39 17.61
C VAL A 249 -9.47 -3.51 16.24
N ALA A 250 -9.04 -4.71 15.88
CA ALA A 250 -8.37 -5.02 14.62
C ALA A 250 -9.37 -5.47 13.55
N LEU A 251 -9.18 -4.98 12.32
CA LEU A 251 -9.85 -5.46 11.12
C LEU A 251 -8.88 -6.34 10.34
N PRO A 252 -9.30 -7.53 9.88
CA PRO A 252 -8.39 -8.45 9.23
C PRO A 252 -7.96 -7.93 7.86
N SER A 253 -6.70 -8.19 7.52
CA SER A 253 -6.15 -8.02 6.18
C SER A 253 -6.72 -9.07 5.22
N SER A 254 -6.59 -8.84 3.92
CA SER A 254 -6.88 -9.84 2.88
C SER A 254 -5.66 -10.73 2.59
N GLY A 255 -4.51 -10.44 3.21
CA GLY A 255 -3.22 -11.06 2.91
C GLY A 255 -2.10 -10.03 3.10
N VAL A 256 -1.09 -10.09 2.24
CA VAL A 256 0.12 -9.24 2.33
C VAL A 256 -0.17 -7.75 2.09
N HIS A 257 -1.32 -7.42 1.49
CA HIS A 257 -1.69 -6.06 1.06
C HIS A 257 -0.70 -5.49 0.04
N SER A 258 -0.12 -4.31 0.26
CA SER A 258 0.83 -3.67 -0.67
C SER A 258 2.22 -3.42 -0.06
N ASN A 259 2.53 -4.02 1.10
CA ASN A 259 3.79 -3.81 1.82
C ASN A 259 4.56 -5.12 2.05
N GLY A 260 5.89 -5.06 2.12
CA GLY A 260 6.73 -6.25 2.35
C GLY A 260 7.09 -7.07 1.11
N PHE A 261 6.67 -6.65 -0.09
CA PHE A 261 6.85 -7.42 -1.32
C PHE A 261 8.31 -7.62 -1.75
N SER A 262 9.23 -6.76 -1.33
CA SER A 262 10.66 -7.00 -1.55
C SER A 262 11.15 -8.27 -0.80
N LEU A 263 10.72 -8.45 0.45
CA LEU A 263 11.02 -9.66 1.22
C LEU A 263 10.22 -10.86 0.70
N ALA A 264 8.93 -10.69 0.38
CA ALA A 264 8.12 -11.76 -0.20
C ALA A 264 8.73 -12.32 -1.50
N ARG A 265 9.23 -11.44 -2.38
CA ARG A 265 9.97 -11.82 -3.60
C ARG A 265 11.25 -12.56 -3.28
N LYS A 266 12.01 -12.14 -2.26
CA LYS A 266 13.22 -12.85 -1.83
C LYS A 266 12.90 -14.26 -1.31
N VAL A 267 11.81 -14.41 -0.58
CA VAL A 267 11.33 -15.72 -0.13
C VAL A 267 10.92 -16.59 -1.33
N LEU A 268 10.20 -16.04 -2.32
CA LEU A 268 9.87 -16.75 -3.55
C LEU A 268 11.12 -17.25 -4.27
N GLU A 269 12.13 -16.39 -4.44
CA GLU A 269 13.42 -16.77 -5.03
C GLU A 269 14.08 -17.93 -4.28
N VAL A 270 14.10 -17.91 -2.95
CA VAL A 270 14.70 -19.00 -2.15
C VAL A 270 13.86 -20.28 -2.24
N SER A 271 12.54 -20.15 -2.30
CA SER A 271 11.61 -21.27 -2.39
C SER A 271 11.62 -21.96 -3.76
N GLN A 272 12.06 -21.25 -4.81
CA GLN A 272 11.97 -21.66 -6.21
C GLN A 272 10.52 -21.99 -6.65
N LEU A 273 9.51 -21.44 -5.97
CA LEU A 273 8.11 -21.55 -6.38
C LEU A 273 7.80 -20.59 -7.53
N ASP A 274 7.02 -21.11 -8.47
CA ASP A 274 6.47 -20.35 -9.59
C ASP A 274 5.14 -19.69 -9.20
N LEU A 275 4.87 -18.48 -9.69
CA LEU A 275 3.63 -17.75 -9.37
C LEU A 275 2.37 -18.46 -9.87
N HIS A 276 2.47 -19.29 -10.91
CA HIS A 276 1.36 -20.06 -11.46
C HIS A 276 1.22 -21.45 -10.82
N ALA A 277 2.15 -21.86 -9.95
CA ALA A 277 2.01 -23.08 -9.18
C ALA A 277 0.95 -22.94 -8.08
N GLU A 278 0.32 -24.06 -7.70
CA GLU A 278 -0.58 -24.12 -6.56
C GLU A 278 0.14 -23.66 -5.28
N ALA A 279 -0.51 -22.81 -4.49
CA ALA A 279 0.05 -22.28 -3.25
C ALA A 279 0.15 -23.39 -2.20
N PRO A 280 1.36 -23.82 -1.79
CA PRO A 280 1.54 -24.96 -0.88
C PRO A 280 1.08 -24.68 0.56
N PHE A 281 0.75 -23.43 0.86
CA PHE A 281 0.31 -22.95 2.15
C PHE A 281 -1.20 -22.72 2.23
N GLU A 282 -1.95 -22.96 1.14
CA GLU A 282 -3.41 -22.92 1.16
C GLU A 282 -4.04 -24.25 0.75
N THR A 283 -5.31 -24.44 1.11
CA THR A 283 -6.12 -25.61 0.72
C THR A 283 -7.18 -25.28 -0.33
N THR A 284 -7.20 -24.03 -0.80
CA THR A 284 -8.19 -23.46 -1.70
C THR A 284 -7.95 -23.81 -3.17
N GLY A 285 -6.77 -24.35 -3.50
CA GLY A 285 -6.34 -24.63 -4.88
C GLY A 285 -5.90 -23.40 -5.67
N ARG A 286 -5.79 -22.23 -5.02
CA ARG A 286 -5.30 -20.99 -5.61
C ARG A 286 -3.82 -21.08 -5.93
N THR A 287 -3.36 -20.30 -6.90
CA THR A 287 -1.92 -20.19 -7.20
C THR A 287 -1.20 -19.27 -6.21
N VAL A 288 0.13 -19.39 -6.14
CA VAL A 288 0.99 -18.50 -5.35
C VAL A 288 0.76 -17.03 -5.73
N GLY A 289 0.71 -16.74 -7.03
CA GLY A 289 0.45 -15.41 -7.57
C GLY A 289 -0.94 -14.90 -7.20
N GLU A 290 -1.97 -15.74 -7.24
CA GLU A 290 -3.33 -15.36 -6.83
C GLU A 290 -3.40 -14.96 -5.36
N VAL A 291 -2.69 -15.66 -4.46
CA VAL A 291 -2.70 -15.32 -3.02
C VAL A 291 -1.89 -14.05 -2.74
N LEU A 292 -0.72 -13.91 -3.37
CA LEU A 292 0.14 -12.73 -3.16
C LEU A 292 -0.42 -11.47 -3.85
N LEU A 293 -1.14 -11.60 -4.96
CA LEU A 293 -1.79 -10.50 -5.66
C LEU A 293 -3.24 -10.27 -5.22
N GLU A 294 -3.69 -10.90 -4.12
CA GLU A 294 -4.95 -10.54 -3.48
C GLU A 294 -4.96 -9.03 -3.20
N PRO A 295 -5.96 -8.29 -3.69
CA PRO A 295 -5.99 -6.84 -3.52
C PRO A 295 -6.13 -6.44 -2.05
N THR A 296 -5.53 -5.29 -1.72
CA THR A 296 -5.59 -4.69 -0.39
C THR A 296 -7.04 -4.39 -0.01
N ARG A 297 -7.43 -4.78 1.19
CA ARG A 297 -8.79 -4.55 1.69
C ARG A 297 -9.06 -3.07 1.87
N LEU A 298 -10.24 -2.64 1.44
CA LEU A 298 -10.76 -1.29 1.66
C LEU A 298 -11.52 -1.22 2.98
N TYR A 299 -11.07 -0.37 3.91
CA TYR A 299 -11.65 -0.29 5.26
C TYR A 299 -12.67 0.85 5.43
N VAL A 300 -12.88 1.67 4.40
CA VAL A 300 -13.75 2.87 4.46
C VAL A 300 -15.14 2.53 5.00
N LYS A 301 -15.78 1.47 4.50
CA LYS A 301 -17.15 1.11 4.89
C LYS A 301 -17.24 0.63 6.34
N ASP A 302 -16.25 -0.14 6.81
CA ASP A 302 -16.19 -0.62 8.19
C ASP A 302 -15.97 0.55 9.16
N VAL A 303 -14.99 1.41 8.86
CA VAL A 303 -14.67 2.58 9.70
C VAL A 303 -15.83 3.58 9.73
N MET A 304 -16.44 3.89 8.59
CA MET A 304 -17.61 4.78 8.53
C MET A 304 -18.83 4.18 9.23
N ARG A 305 -19.02 2.85 9.20
CA ARG A 305 -20.09 2.19 9.95
C ARG A 305 -19.91 2.38 11.47
N VAL A 306 -18.72 2.12 11.99
CA VAL A 306 -18.42 2.30 13.42
C VAL A 306 -18.54 3.77 13.82
N HIS A 307 -17.91 4.65 13.05
CA HIS A 307 -17.78 6.05 13.43
C HIS A 307 -19.05 6.87 13.19
N LYS A 308 -19.66 6.76 12.00
CA LYS A 308 -20.80 7.60 11.59
C LYS A 308 -22.14 6.94 11.84
N SER A 309 -22.29 5.64 11.53
CA SER A 309 -23.58 4.96 11.65
C SER A 309 -23.91 4.55 13.09
N LEU A 310 -22.94 4.01 13.83
CA LEU A 310 -23.11 3.65 15.24
C LEU A 310 -22.80 4.79 16.20
N GLY A 311 -22.08 5.81 15.74
CA GLY A 311 -21.67 6.95 16.56
C GLY A 311 -20.64 6.60 17.63
N LEU A 312 -19.90 5.49 17.44
CA LEU A 312 -18.85 5.08 18.38
C LEU A 312 -17.62 5.97 18.17
N LYS A 313 -17.01 6.39 19.28
CA LYS A 313 -15.85 7.27 19.23
C LYS A 313 -14.58 6.46 19.00
N ILE A 314 -14.05 6.54 17.79
CA ILE A 314 -12.69 6.11 17.48
C ILE A 314 -11.74 7.19 18.01
N LYS A 315 -10.86 6.82 18.95
CA LYS A 315 -9.91 7.74 19.59
C LYS A 315 -8.61 7.85 18.80
N GLY A 316 -8.16 6.73 18.25
CA GLY A 316 -7.01 6.62 17.35
C GLY A 316 -7.29 5.55 16.29
N ALA A 317 -6.64 5.64 15.14
CA ALA A 317 -6.77 4.68 14.07
C ALA A 317 -5.42 4.45 13.40
N VAL A 318 -5.21 3.22 12.91
CA VAL A 318 -3.95 2.78 12.32
C VAL A 318 -4.25 2.00 11.06
N HIS A 319 -3.66 2.41 9.94
CA HIS A 319 -3.52 1.59 8.76
C HIS A 319 -2.19 0.85 8.85
N VAL A 320 -2.19 -0.48 8.87
CA VAL A 320 -0.99 -1.29 9.11
C VAL A 320 -0.28 -1.54 7.79
N THR A 321 0.73 -0.72 7.50
CA THR A 321 1.50 -0.72 6.24
C THR A 321 2.97 -1.07 6.48
N GLY A 322 3.91 -0.49 5.72
CA GLY A 322 5.34 -0.68 5.93
C GLY A 322 5.75 -0.30 7.36
N GLY A 323 6.64 -1.10 7.97
CA GLY A 323 6.98 -1.00 9.39
C GLY A 323 6.02 -1.73 10.32
N GLY A 324 4.96 -2.34 9.77
CA GLY A 324 4.08 -3.30 10.45
C GLY A 324 3.50 -2.75 11.74
N PHE A 325 3.49 -3.54 12.80
CA PHE A 325 2.92 -3.15 14.08
C PHE A 325 3.79 -2.10 14.79
N TYR A 326 5.11 -2.33 14.82
CA TYR A 326 6.06 -1.55 15.61
C TYR A 326 6.11 -0.09 15.18
N ASP A 327 6.08 0.18 13.87
CA ASP A 327 6.22 1.55 13.40
C ASP A 327 4.88 2.26 13.26
N ASN A 328 3.78 1.55 12.99
CA ASN A 328 2.49 2.18 12.69
C ASN A 328 1.62 2.43 13.94
N ILE A 329 1.53 1.49 14.87
CA ILE A 329 0.63 1.63 16.03
C ILE A 329 1.00 2.83 16.92
N PRO A 330 2.28 3.04 17.28
CA PRO A 330 2.66 4.15 18.16
C PRO A 330 2.34 5.53 17.60
N ARG A 331 2.23 5.69 16.27
CA ARG A 331 1.97 7.00 15.61
C ARG A 331 0.62 7.60 15.98
N CYS A 332 -0.35 6.78 16.40
CA CYS A 332 -1.69 7.23 16.78
C CYS A 332 -1.85 7.45 18.29
N LEU A 333 -0.78 7.30 19.08
CA LEU A 333 -0.83 7.36 20.54
C LEU A 333 -0.09 8.61 21.06
N PRO A 334 -0.57 9.22 22.15
CA PRO A 334 0.18 10.24 22.89
C PRO A 334 1.49 9.70 23.47
N ASP A 335 2.45 10.60 23.69
CA ASP A 335 3.71 10.30 24.38
C ASP A 335 3.45 9.62 25.74
N GLY A 336 4.27 8.61 26.06
CA GLY A 336 4.16 7.83 27.29
C GLY A 336 3.07 6.76 27.28
N LEU A 337 2.38 6.56 26.15
CA LEU A 337 1.51 5.41 25.91
C LEU A 337 2.07 4.45 24.84
N GLY A 338 1.88 3.16 25.08
CA GLY A 338 2.18 2.07 24.16
C GLY A 338 1.03 1.08 24.15
N VAL A 339 1.26 -0.11 23.58
CA VAL A 339 0.22 -1.16 23.51
C VAL A 339 0.76 -2.52 23.92
N ALA A 340 -0.13 -3.32 24.49
CA ALA A 340 0.04 -4.74 24.72
C ALA A 340 -0.87 -5.50 23.74
N VAL A 341 -0.27 -6.24 22.81
CA VAL A 341 -0.94 -7.00 21.76
C VAL A 341 -0.89 -8.49 22.10
N ASN A 342 -2.03 -9.13 22.18
CA ASN A 342 -2.16 -10.53 22.56
C ASN A 342 -2.18 -11.41 21.30
N LYS A 343 -1.12 -12.16 21.05
CA LYS A 343 -1.04 -13.07 19.91
C LYS A 343 -2.12 -14.16 20.03
N GLY A 344 -2.61 -14.65 18.90
CA GLY A 344 -3.67 -15.68 18.85
C GLY A 344 -5.09 -15.15 19.06
N THR A 345 -5.28 -13.84 19.18
CA THR A 345 -6.61 -13.20 19.22
C THR A 345 -7.16 -12.85 17.83
N TRP A 346 -6.38 -13.07 16.78
CA TRP A 346 -6.80 -13.00 15.38
C TRP A 346 -6.17 -14.15 14.59
N GLU A 347 -6.72 -14.42 13.42
CA GLU A 347 -6.18 -15.41 12.50
C GLU A 347 -5.03 -14.81 11.68
N VAL A 348 -3.86 -15.44 11.72
CA VAL A 348 -2.71 -15.08 10.87
C VAL A 348 -2.83 -15.88 9.57
N PRO A 349 -2.99 -15.23 8.40
CA PRO A 349 -3.06 -15.94 7.12
C PRO A 349 -1.85 -16.87 6.88
N PRO A 350 -2.06 -18.09 6.36
CA PRO A 350 -1.00 -19.09 6.18
C PRO A 350 0.21 -18.62 5.37
N VAL A 351 0.01 -17.67 4.43
CA VAL A 351 1.10 -17.08 3.63
C VAL A 351 2.20 -16.46 4.51
N PHE A 352 1.85 -15.88 5.67
CA PHE A 352 2.86 -15.30 6.56
C PHE A 352 3.66 -16.37 7.29
N GLN A 353 3.02 -17.44 7.74
CA GLN A 353 3.72 -18.58 8.37
C GLN A 353 4.66 -19.24 7.36
N TRP A 354 4.20 -19.44 6.14
CA TRP A 354 5.04 -19.94 5.04
C TRP A 354 6.22 -19.02 4.76
N MET A 355 6.00 -17.70 4.65
CA MET A 355 7.10 -16.75 4.42
C MET A 355 8.13 -16.77 5.55
N GLN A 356 7.66 -16.87 6.80
CA GLN A 356 8.51 -16.96 7.98
C GLN A 356 9.40 -18.21 7.95
N GLU A 357 8.79 -19.37 7.71
CA GLU A 357 9.49 -20.67 7.71
C GLU A 357 10.47 -20.78 6.54
N VAL A 358 10.02 -20.46 5.32
CA VAL A 358 10.85 -20.62 4.12
C VAL A 358 11.95 -19.57 4.06
N GLY A 359 11.67 -18.33 4.48
CA GLY A 359 12.64 -17.25 4.52
C GLY A 359 13.56 -17.26 5.75
N ASN A 360 13.34 -18.16 6.71
CA ASN A 360 13.99 -18.15 8.02
C ASN A 360 13.95 -16.74 8.66
N VAL A 361 12.79 -16.07 8.57
CA VAL A 361 12.61 -14.69 9.02
C VAL A 361 12.30 -14.68 10.52
N ALA A 362 12.98 -13.82 11.28
CA ALA A 362 12.71 -13.68 12.71
C ALA A 362 11.28 -13.17 12.95
N GLU A 363 10.63 -13.59 14.04
CA GLU A 363 9.25 -13.17 14.36
C GLU A 363 9.13 -11.63 14.44
N ASP A 364 10.05 -10.97 15.14
CA ASP A 364 10.06 -9.49 15.21
C ASP A 364 10.18 -8.84 13.83
N GLU A 365 10.95 -9.43 12.92
CA GLU A 365 11.08 -8.93 11.54
C GLU A 365 9.79 -9.16 10.73
N MET A 366 9.07 -10.26 10.98
CA MET A 366 7.75 -10.51 10.40
C MET A 366 6.75 -9.43 10.82
N PHE A 367 6.67 -9.12 12.12
CA PHE A 367 5.78 -8.07 12.64
C PHE A 367 6.23 -6.64 12.31
N ARG A 368 7.51 -6.43 11.97
CA ARG A 368 8.03 -5.15 11.44
C ARG A 368 7.78 -5.00 9.95
N THR A 369 7.76 -6.08 9.18
CA THR A 369 7.65 -6.00 7.71
C THR A 369 6.21 -6.13 7.23
N PHE A 370 5.45 -7.02 7.85
CA PHE A 370 4.13 -7.42 7.39
C PHE A 370 3.03 -7.03 8.39
N ASN A 371 1.80 -6.99 7.88
CA ASN A 371 0.60 -6.74 8.66
C ASN A 371 0.14 -7.96 9.49
N MET A 372 0.75 -9.13 9.29
CA MET A 372 0.50 -10.38 10.02
C MET A 372 -0.98 -10.77 10.17
N GLY A 373 -1.84 -10.39 9.23
CA GLY A 373 -3.27 -10.67 9.26
C GLY A 373 -4.16 -9.50 9.71
N VAL A 374 -3.59 -8.39 10.18
CA VAL A 374 -4.33 -7.20 10.65
C VAL A 374 -3.99 -6.00 9.77
N GLY A 375 -4.94 -5.52 8.96
CA GLY A 375 -4.68 -4.39 8.06
C GLY A 375 -5.10 -3.04 8.61
N PHE A 376 -6.01 -2.99 9.59
CA PHE A 376 -6.45 -1.73 10.19
C PHE A 376 -6.79 -1.92 11.67
N ILE A 377 -6.52 -0.91 12.50
CA ILE A 377 -6.81 -0.94 13.94
C ILE A 377 -7.54 0.34 14.34
N MET A 378 -8.57 0.19 15.17
CA MET A 378 -9.26 1.29 15.84
C MET A 378 -8.98 1.21 17.35
N VAL A 379 -8.52 2.31 17.93
CA VAL A 379 -8.33 2.47 19.37
C VAL A 379 -9.57 3.15 19.94
N MET A 380 -10.22 2.51 20.92
CA MET A 380 -11.49 2.99 21.47
C MET A 380 -11.67 2.61 22.95
N ALA A 381 -12.69 3.18 23.59
CA ALA A 381 -12.97 2.88 24.98
C ALA A 381 -13.43 1.40 25.16
N PRO A 382 -13.13 0.75 26.29
CA PRO A 382 -13.54 -0.64 26.55
C PRO A 382 -15.03 -0.91 26.35
N GLU A 383 -15.87 0.05 26.75
CA GLU A 383 -17.33 -0.03 26.64
C GLU A 383 -17.85 -0.04 25.19
N ASP A 384 -17.07 0.47 24.23
CA ASP A 384 -17.45 0.55 22.82
C ASP A 384 -16.88 -0.61 21.98
N ALA A 385 -15.83 -1.27 22.47
CA ALA A 385 -15.02 -2.22 21.70
C ALA A 385 -15.83 -3.42 21.17
N GLU A 386 -16.65 -4.04 22.01
CA GLU A 386 -17.48 -5.19 21.63
C GLU A 386 -18.53 -4.81 20.57
N ALA A 387 -19.13 -3.62 20.69
CA ALA A 387 -20.10 -3.13 19.72
C ALA A 387 -19.45 -2.84 18.36
N ALA A 388 -18.22 -2.31 18.35
CA ALA A 388 -17.46 -2.13 17.12
C ALA A 388 -17.10 -3.48 16.47
N CYS A 389 -16.66 -4.46 17.26
CA CYS A 389 -16.35 -5.80 16.76
C CYS A 389 -17.57 -6.46 16.12
N ALA A 390 -18.72 -6.41 16.79
CA ALA A 390 -19.97 -6.98 16.29
C ALA A 390 -20.44 -6.35 14.96
N ALA A 391 -19.99 -5.12 14.65
CA ALA A 391 -20.35 -4.40 13.44
C ALA A 391 -19.41 -4.67 12.26
N CYS A 392 -18.23 -5.23 12.49
CA CYS A 392 -17.17 -5.39 11.50
C CYS A 392 -16.79 -6.87 11.33
N GLU A 393 -16.97 -7.40 10.13
CA GLU A 393 -16.73 -8.81 9.85
C GLU A 393 -15.26 -9.21 10.05
N GLY A 394 -15.06 -10.32 10.77
CA GLY A 394 -13.75 -10.89 11.08
C GLY A 394 -12.91 -10.06 12.04
N SER A 395 -13.45 -8.98 12.59
CA SER A 395 -12.73 -8.14 13.54
C SER A 395 -12.59 -8.77 14.91
N SER A 396 -11.55 -8.38 15.65
CA SER A 396 -11.31 -8.86 17.01
C SER A 396 -10.64 -7.81 17.90
N ILE A 397 -10.83 -7.94 19.21
CA ILE A 397 -10.08 -7.15 20.19
C ILE A 397 -8.73 -7.83 20.38
N ILE A 398 -7.66 -7.18 19.92
CA ILE A 398 -6.31 -7.80 19.89
C ILE A 398 -5.42 -7.37 21.04
N GLY A 399 -5.86 -6.43 21.88
CA GLY A 399 -5.01 -5.89 22.92
C GLY A 399 -5.58 -4.64 23.58
N GLU A 400 -4.71 -3.96 24.32
CA GLU A 400 -5.02 -2.72 25.00
C GLU A 400 -3.86 -1.72 25.05
N VAL A 401 -4.19 -0.45 25.22
CA VAL A 401 -3.24 0.63 25.48
C VAL A 401 -2.73 0.50 26.91
N LYS A 402 -1.41 0.67 27.08
CA LYS A 402 -0.71 0.61 28.37
C LYS A 402 0.18 1.83 28.57
N VAL A 403 0.57 2.08 29.82
CA VAL A 403 1.66 3.01 30.12
C VAL A 403 2.99 2.45 29.58
N GLY A 404 3.79 3.30 28.94
CA GLY A 404 5.06 2.94 28.33
C GLY A 404 5.16 3.46 26.90
N GLU A 405 6.09 2.94 26.10
CA GLU A 405 6.21 3.31 24.68
C GLU A 405 6.33 2.04 23.83
N GLY A 406 5.91 2.14 22.57
CA GLY A 406 6.03 1.07 21.58
C GLY A 406 4.97 -0.03 21.69
N VAL A 407 5.31 -1.21 21.16
CA VAL A 407 4.44 -2.38 21.04
C VAL A 407 5.07 -3.55 21.78
N GLU A 408 4.32 -4.15 22.70
CA GLU A 408 4.67 -5.39 23.39
C GLU A 408 3.72 -6.51 22.96
N PHE A 409 4.27 -7.69 22.66
CA PHE A 409 3.49 -8.87 22.30
C PHE A 409 3.42 -9.86 23.47
N HIS A 410 2.23 -10.44 23.69
CA HIS A 410 1.95 -11.46 24.71
C HIS A 410 1.48 -12.78 24.09
#